data_AF-A0A524CHM2-F1
#
_entry.id   AF-A0A524CHM2-F1
#
_cell.length_a   1.000
_cell.length_b   1.000
_cell.length_c   1.000
_cell.angle_alpha   90.00
_cell.angle_beta   90.00
_cell.angle_gamma   90.00
#
_symmetry.space_group_name_H-M   'P 1'
#
loop_
_entity.id
_entity.type
_entity.pdbx_description
1 polymer ?
#
loop_
_entity_poly.entity_id
_entity_poly.type
_entity_poly.pdbx_seq_one_letter_code
_entity_poly.pdbx_strand_id
1 'polypeptide(L)'
;MEPSRFFQIYVVLLLFGVLYSILALKILKRGTKKINILLSGFFLCCAVATLLNLIYATIINEFIVSILYLLTNSFLAYSLIFILNFTLMLDKSKTLISNKLMFLLFSVYAFAIFLSWFIPNGVIINKETDWKPVWSDTYFFYLFFITLFIPITPSIVMSIKIYTRLKDNVIRKRWRFFTVGIIFACLLYQGAMVSHFLNDPIFRSLWAIISFFLVVLSSLFMYYGVGRHL
;
A
#
# COMPACT_ATOMS: atom_id res chain seq x y z
N MET A 1 11.00 10.34 23.56
CA MET A 1 9.99 9.69 22.70
C MET A 1 8.98 9.01 23.59
N GLU A 2 7.69 9.25 23.39
CA GLU A 2 6.63 8.66 24.24
C GLU A 2 6.60 7.12 24.11
N PRO A 3 6.32 6.38 25.21
CA PRO A 3 6.26 4.91 25.17
C PRO A 3 5.25 4.36 24.14
N SER A 4 4.12 5.03 23.97
CA SER A 4 3.09 4.70 22.96
C SER A 4 3.65 4.76 21.54
N ARG A 5 4.38 5.83 21.21
CA ARG A 5 5.05 6.03 19.93
C ARG A 5 6.15 5.00 19.72
N PHE A 6 6.90 4.64 20.76
CA PHE A 6 7.92 3.59 20.70
C PHE A 6 7.31 2.23 20.34
N PHE A 7 6.25 1.85 21.04
CA PHE A 7 5.57 0.59 20.78
C PHE A 7 4.98 0.54 19.36
N GLN A 8 4.28 1.60 18.93
CA GLN A 8 3.69 1.67 17.60
C GLN A 8 4.73 1.58 16.49
N ILE A 9 5.86 2.27 16.65
CA ILE A 9 6.89 2.28 15.61
C ILE A 9 7.66 0.96 15.65
N TYR A 10 8.40 0.67 16.72
CA TYR A 10 9.38 -0.42 16.70
C TYR A 10 8.80 -1.81 16.87
N VAL A 11 7.65 -1.95 17.54
CA VAL A 11 7.03 -3.27 17.70
C VAL A 11 6.06 -3.50 16.57
N VAL A 12 5.08 -2.60 16.40
CA VAL A 12 3.99 -2.82 15.45
C VAL A 12 4.46 -2.72 14.00
N LEU A 13 5.20 -1.67 13.59
CA LEU A 13 5.66 -1.57 12.19
C LEU A 13 6.71 -2.65 11.85
N LEU A 14 7.54 -3.06 12.80
CA LEU A 14 8.48 -4.17 12.59
C LEU A 14 7.73 -5.48 12.34
N LEU A 15 6.70 -5.77 13.15
CA LEU A 15 5.84 -6.94 12.92
C LEU A 15 5.18 -6.89 11.53
N PHE A 16 4.75 -5.71 11.07
CA PHE A 16 4.19 -5.56 9.73
C PHE A 16 5.24 -5.78 8.63
N GLY A 17 6.43 -5.19 8.76
CA GLY A 17 7.52 -5.40 7.81
C GLY A 17 7.93 -6.87 7.71
N VAL A 18 8.00 -7.57 8.84
CA VAL A 18 8.26 -9.02 8.89
C VAL A 18 7.11 -9.81 8.24
N LEU A 19 5.85 -9.51 8.57
CA LEU A 19 4.69 -10.16 7.98
C LEU A 19 4.68 -10.02 6.46
N TYR A 20 4.81 -8.79 5.96
CA TYR A 20 4.86 -8.50 4.53
C TYR A 20 6.01 -9.22 3.84
N SER A 21 7.21 -9.21 4.44
CA SER A 21 8.38 -9.93 3.91
C SER A 21 8.15 -11.44 3.85
N ILE A 22 7.58 -12.05 4.90
CA ILE A 22 7.27 -13.48 4.93
C ILE A 22 6.26 -13.84 3.83
N LEU A 23 5.20 -13.05 3.65
CA LEU A 23 4.19 -13.29 2.62
C LEU A 23 4.78 -13.14 1.22
N ALA A 24 5.57 -12.09 0.98
CA ALA A 24 6.28 -11.88 -0.28
C ALA A 24 7.16 -13.08 -0.65
N LEU A 25 7.97 -13.56 0.30
CA LEU A 25 8.85 -14.72 0.10
C LEU A 25 8.05 -16.02 -0.10
N LYS A 26 6.97 -16.24 0.66
CA LYS A 26 6.10 -17.40 0.49
C LYS A 26 5.45 -17.44 -0.90
N ILE A 27 5.08 -16.30 -1.46
CA ILE A 27 4.51 -16.21 -2.81
C ILE A 27 5.58 -16.45 -3.87
N LEU A 28 6.78 -15.88 -3.73
CA LEU A 28 7.89 -16.09 -4.68
C LEU A 28 8.37 -17.54 -4.71
N LYS A 29 8.45 -18.20 -3.54
CA LYS A 29 8.85 -19.62 -3.44
C LYS A 29 7.91 -20.58 -4.17
N ARG A 30 6.68 -20.18 -4.48
CA ARG A 30 5.71 -21.01 -5.24
C ARG A 30 5.97 -21.02 -6.74
N GLY A 31 6.70 -20.03 -7.26
CA GLY A 31 7.10 -19.98 -8.65
C GLY A 31 7.30 -18.57 -9.19
N THR A 32 7.91 -18.50 -10.36
CA THR A 32 8.30 -17.26 -11.05
C THR A 32 7.27 -16.79 -12.07
N LYS A 33 6.05 -17.34 -12.02
CA LYS A 33 4.95 -16.86 -12.86
C LYS A 33 4.72 -15.37 -12.57
N LYS A 34 4.45 -14.59 -13.61
CA LYS A 34 4.22 -13.14 -13.50
C LYS A 34 3.20 -12.77 -12.42
N ILE A 35 2.15 -13.58 -12.24
CA ILE A 35 1.10 -13.37 -11.24
C ILE A 35 1.69 -13.36 -9.82
N ASN A 36 2.64 -14.26 -9.54
CA ASN A 36 3.31 -14.40 -8.26
C ASN A 36 4.24 -13.21 -8.01
N ILE A 37 4.97 -12.78 -9.04
CA ILE A 37 5.85 -11.61 -8.99
C ILE A 37 5.04 -10.35 -8.66
N LEU A 38 3.88 -10.16 -9.29
CA LEU A 38 3.04 -8.99 -9.03
C LEU A 38 2.51 -8.97 -7.60
N LEU A 39 1.93 -10.07 -7.13
CA LEU A 39 1.38 -10.11 -5.78
C LEU A 39 2.49 -10.01 -4.71
N SER A 40 3.65 -10.62 -4.97
CA SER A 40 4.81 -10.45 -4.09
C SER A 40 5.34 -9.02 -4.12
N GLY A 41 5.37 -8.38 -5.29
CA GLY A 41 5.81 -6.99 -5.45
C GLY A 41 4.99 -6.00 -4.63
N PHE A 42 3.66 -6.20 -4.51
CA PHE A 42 2.82 -5.47 -3.56
C PHE A 42 3.35 -5.60 -2.13
N PHE A 43 3.54 -6.83 -1.65
CA PHE A 43 4.02 -7.08 -0.28
C PHE A 43 5.44 -6.58 -0.04
N LEU A 44 6.34 -6.70 -1.02
CA LEU A 44 7.70 -6.18 -0.93
C LEU A 44 7.71 -4.65 -0.83
N CYS A 45 6.90 -3.95 -1.62
CA CYS A 45 6.81 -2.49 -1.53
C CYS A 45 6.29 -2.05 -0.15
N CYS A 46 5.26 -2.73 0.37
CA CYS A 46 4.76 -2.48 1.73
C CYS A 46 5.85 -2.76 2.79
N ALA A 47 6.60 -3.85 2.67
CA ALA A 47 7.70 -4.17 3.57
C ALA A 47 8.79 -3.09 3.56
N VAL A 48 9.25 -2.68 2.37
CA VAL A 48 10.25 -1.61 2.21
C VAL A 48 9.75 -0.31 2.83
N ALA A 49 8.49 0.07 2.59
CA ALA A 49 7.92 1.26 3.20
C ALA A 49 7.90 1.18 4.74
N THR A 50 7.50 0.03 5.30
CA THR A 50 7.51 -0.13 6.77
C THR A 50 8.92 -0.05 7.35
N LEU A 51 9.93 -0.59 6.66
CA LEU A 51 11.34 -0.50 7.09
C LEU A 51 11.87 0.93 7.00
N LEU A 52 11.56 1.66 5.93
CA LEU A 52 11.92 3.08 5.81
C LEU A 52 11.27 3.91 6.93
N ASN A 53 10.02 3.59 7.30
CA ASN A 53 9.32 4.23 8.41
C ASN A 53 10.00 4.02 9.76
N LEU A 54 10.43 2.78 10.04
CA LEU A 54 11.24 2.48 11.22
C LEU A 54 12.53 3.29 11.26
N ILE A 55 13.22 3.42 10.12
CA ILE A 55 14.48 4.15 10.02
C ILE A 55 14.25 5.63 10.31
N TYR A 56 13.35 6.29 9.57
CA TYR A 56 13.21 7.75 9.71
C TYR A 56 12.61 8.17 11.06
N ALA A 57 11.84 7.29 11.71
CA ALA A 57 11.29 7.57 13.04
C ALA A 57 12.37 7.82 14.12
N THR A 58 13.60 7.37 13.89
CA THR A 58 14.75 7.59 14.80
C THR A 58 15.52 8.89 14.52
N ILE A 59 15.27 9.52 13.37
CA ILE A 59 16.09 10.62 12.84
C ILE A 59 15.45 11.96 13.19
N ILE A 60 16.30 12.95 13.52
CA ILE A 60 15.90 14.30 13.94
C ILE A 60 16.39 15.35 12.91
N ASN A 61 17.07 14.93 11.84
CA ASN A 61 17.41 15.81 10.74
C ASN A 61 16.19 15.97 9.81
N GLU A 62 15.61 17.17 9.78
CA GLU A 62 14.39 17.50 9.02
C GLU A 62 14.47 17.13 7.53
N PHE A 63 15.60 17.42 6.88
CA PHE A 63 15.80 17.11 5.47
C PHE A 63 15.80 15.59 5.21
N ILE A 64 16.56 14.84 6.01
CA ILE A 64 16.66 13.38 5.88
C ILE A 64 15.31 12.73 6.19
N VAL A 65 14.62 13.16 7.25
CA VAL A 65 13.31 12.63 7.64
C VAL A 65 12.29 12.87 6.54
N SER A 66 12.26 14.07 5.97
CA SER A 66 11.33 14.41 4.88
C SER A 66 11.56 13.54 3.65
N ILE A 67 12.81 13.33 3.23
CA ILE A 67 13.14 12.45 2.10
C ILE A 67 12.71 11.00 2.37
N LEU A 68 13.06 10.45 3.54
CA LEU A 68 12.71 9.08 3.89
C LEU A 68 11.19 8.88 4.05
N TYR A 69 10.48 9.91 4.51
CA TYR A 69 9.03 9.91 4.56
C TYR A 69 8.42 9.91 3.16
N LEU A 70 8.90 10.78 2.26
CA LEU A 70 8.44 10.81 0.87
C LEU A 70 8.70 9.47 0.16
N LEU A 71 9.85 8.84 0.41
CA LEU A 71 10.13 7.48 -0.06
C LEU A 71 9.14 6.46 0.52
N THR A 72 8.93 6.47 1.83
CA THR A 72 7.96 5.59 2.52
C THR A 72 6.58 5.70 1.87
N ASN A 73 6.08 6.92 1.73
CA ASN A 73 4.77 7.16 1.14
C ASN A 73 4.74 6.76 -0.35
N SER A 74 5.82 6.98 -1.08
CA SER A 74 5.94 6.58 -2.48
C SER A 74 5.89 5.07 -2.64
N PHE A 75 6.59 4.29 -1.81
CA PHE A 75 6.53 2.83 -1.83
C PHE A 75 5.14 2.29 -1.46
N LEU A 76 4.47 2.89 -0.47
CA LEU A 76 3.09 2.53 -0.13
C LEU A 76 2.13 2.82 -1.30
N ALA A 77 2.18 4.02 -1.87
CA ALA A 77 1.36 4.40 -3.02
C ALA A 77 1.63 3.48 -4.21
N TYR A 78 2.91 3.24 -4.49
CA TYR A 78 3.38 2.41 -5.60
C TYR A 78 2.96 0.95 -5.46
N SER A 79 2.85 0.43 -4.23
CA SER A 79 2.36 -0.94 -3.99
C SER A 79 1.00 -1.20 -4.65
N LEU A 80 0.11 -0.20 -4.69
CA LEU A 80 -1.26 -0.34 -5.20
C LEU A 80 -1.31 -0.67 -6.70
N ILE A 81 -0.32 -0.23 -7.49
CA ILE A 81 -0.28 -0.52 -8.94
C ILE A 81 0.05 -1.98 -9.22
N PHE A 82 0.70 -2.68 -8.29
CA PHE A 82 0.89 -4.12 -8.38
C PHE A 82 -0.44 -4.86 -8.28
N ILE A 83 -1.35 -4.42 -7.41
CA ILE A 83 -2.71 -5.00 -7.31
C ILE A 83 -3.49 -4.75 -8.61
N LEU A 84 -3.38 -3.55 -9.19
CA LEU A 84 -4.03 -3.26 -10.46
C LEU A 84 -3.53 -4.19 -11.57
N ASN A 85 -2.22 -4.26 -11.76
CA ASN A 85 -1.62 -5.13 -12.77
C ASN A 85 -1.96 -6.61 -12.52
N PHE A 86 -2.00 -7.03 -11.25
CA PHE A 86 -2.39 -8.38 -10.87
C PHE A 86 -3.83 -8.72 -11.29
N THR A 87 -4.79 -7.86 -10.94
CA THR A 87 -6.20 -8.07 -11.29
C THR A 87 -6.43 -7.98 -12.80
N LEU A 88 -5.80 -7.01 -13.47
CA LEU A 88 -5.84 -6.87 -14.92
C LEU A 88 -5.32 -8.12 -15.65
N MET A 89 -4.23 -8.72 -15.17
CA MET A 89 -3.66 -9.93 -15.77
C MET A 89 -4.50 -11.19 -15.53
N LEU A 90 -5.35 -11.18 -14.50
CA LEU A 90 -6.28 -12.28 -14.23
C LEU A 90 -7.60 -12.17 -15.02
N ASP A 91 -8.12 -10.96 -15.26
CA ASP A 91 -9.36 -10.78 -16.02
C ASP A 91 -9.18 -11.07 -17.51
N LYS A 92 -8.06 -10.65 -18.09
CA LYS A 92 -7.78 -10.90 -19.51
C LYS A 92 -6.99 -12.20 -19.61
N SER A 93 -7.56 -13.20 -20.32
CA SER A 93 -6.79 -14.35 -20.78
C SER A 93 -5.48 -13.85 -21.40
N LYS A 94 -4.39 -14.61 -21.22
CA LYS A 94 -2.96 -14.26 -21.39
C LYS A 94 -2.54 -13.38 -22.60
N THR A 95 -3.42 -13.09 -23.56
CA THR A 95 -3.14 -12.46 -24.85
C THR A 95 -3.22 -10.93 -24.89
N LEU A 96 -3.91 -10.25 -23.95
CA LEU A 96 -4.16 -8.80 -24.10
C LEU A 96 -3.26 -7.89 -23.25
N ILE A 97 -2.70 -8.35 -22.12
CA ILE A 97 -1.80 -7.52 -21.31
C ILE A 97 -0.36 -7.89 -21.63
N SER A 98 0.21 -7.11 -22.54
CA SER A 98 1.62 -7.20 -22.88
C SER A 98 2.49 -6.66 -21.75
N ASN A 99 3.72 -7.17 -21.64
CA ASN A 99 4.72 -6.62 -20.72
C ASN A 99 4.91 -5.11 -20.91
N LYS A 100 4.77 -4.63 -22.16
CA LYS A 100 4.89 -3.20 -22.50
C LYS A 100 3.81 -2.37 -21.80
N LEU A 101 2.56 -2.82 -21.79
CA LEU A 101 1.48 -2.11 -21.13
C LEU A 101 1.67 -2.09 -19.61
N MET A 102 2.08 -3.20 -19.01
CA MET A 102 2.35 -3.24 -17.56
C MET A 102 3.47 -2.28 -17.18
N PHE A 103 4.58 -2.30 -17.93
CA PHE A 103 5.71 -1.40 -17.71
C PHE A 103 5.30 0.06 -17.87
N LEU A 104 4.47 0.37 -18.87
CA LEU A 104 3.91 1.71 -19.04
C LEU A 104 3.07 2.13 -17.84
N LEU A 105 2.17 1.27 -17.34
CA LEU A 105 1.36 1.55 -16.15
C LEU A 105 2.22 1.80 -14.91
N PHE A 106 3.24 0.96 -14.68
CA PHE A 106 4.21 1.16 -13.60
C PHE A 106 4.93 2.51 -13.74
N SER A 107 5.45 2.82 -14.93
CA SER A 107 6.26 4.02 -15.17
C SER A 107 5.44 5.30 -15.05
N VAL A 108 4.25 5.35 -15.67
CA VAL A 108 3.36 6.51 -15.60
C VAL A 108 2.91 6.76 -14.16
N TYR A 109 2.55 5.70 -13.43
CA TYR A 109 2.12 5.85 -12.04
C TYR A 109 3.28 6.22 -11.10
N ALA A 110 4.48 5.65 -11.30
CA ALA A 110 5.67 6.07 -10.57
C ALA A 110 5.99 7.54 -10.81
N PHE A 111 5.91 8.01 -12.06
CA PHE A 111 6.12 9.41 -12.40
C PHE A 111 5.07 10.31 -11.75
N ALA A 112 3.80 9.92 -11.76
CA ALA A 112 2.73 10.66 -11.07
C ALA A 112 2.96 10.75 -9.55
N ILE A 113 3.42 9.67 -8.90
CA ILE A 113 3.80 9.72 -7.48
C ILE A 113 5.02 10.64 -7.29
N PHE A 114 6.03 10.55 -8.15
CA PHE A 114 7.24 11.35 -8.04
C PHE A 114 6.96 12.85 -8.17
N LEU A 115 5.99 13.26 -8.99
CA LEU A 115 5.58 14.66 -9.10
C LEU A 115 5.04 15.24 -7.78
N SER A 116 4.52 14.41 -6.85
CA SER A 116 4.05 14.90 -5.54
C SER A 116 5.18 15.46 -4.67
N TRP A 117 6.43 15.06 -4.94
CA TRP A 117 7.60 15.49 -4.18
C TRP A 117 7.93 16.97 -4.39
N PHE A 118 7.51 17.52 -5.52
CA PHE A 118 7.78 18.91 -5.90
C PHE A 118 6.65 19.85 -5.50
N ILE A 119 5.63 19.37 -4.79
CA ILE A 119 4.57 20.23 -4.26
C ILE A 119 5.16 21.09 -3.14
N PRO A 120 5.18 22.42 -3.28
CA PRO A 120 5.79 23.30 -2.30
C PRO A 120 5.03 23.18 -0.98
N ASN A 121 5.77 23.03 0.12
CA ASN A 121 5.20 22.77 1.45
C ASN A 121 4.22 21.57 1.44
N GLY A 122 4.49 20.56 0.61
CA GLY A 122 3.64 19.39 0.48
C GLY A 122 3.52 18.59 1.78
N VAL A 123 4.67 18.34 2.41
CA VAL A 123 4.80 17.64 3.69
C VAL A 123 5.73 18.44 4.60
N ILE A 124 5.29 18.67 5.84
CA ILE A 124 6.09 19.30 6.89
C ILE A 124 6.32 18.26 7.99
N ILE A 125 7.61 18.00 8.31
CA ILE A 125 8.02 17.13 9.42
C ILE A 125 9.18 17.80 10.15
N ASN A 126 8.90 18.38 11.31
CA ASN A 126 9.91 19.07 12.09
C ASN A 126 9.56 19.02 13.59
N LYS A 127 10.28 19.78 14.40
CA LYS A 127 10.05 19.84 15.85
C LYS A 127 8.66 20.39 16.20
N GLU A 128 8.13 21.32 15.42
CA GLU A 128 6.80 21.93 15.64
C GLU A 128 5.67 20.92 15.43
N THR A 129 5.85 19.98 14.50
CA THR A 129 4.90 18.89 14.26
C THR A 129 5.15 17.65 15.11
N ASP A 130 6.00 17.74 16.14
CA ASP A 130 6.46 16.59 16.94
C ASP A 130 6.99 15.45 16.05
N TRP A 131 7.73 15.79 14.99
CA TRP A 131 8.27 14.81 14.03
C TRP A 131 7.20 13.91 13.42
N LYS A 132 5.96 14.40 13.31
CA LYS A 132 4.85 13.73 12.62
C LYS A 132 4.58 14.47 11.30
N PRO A 133 4.32 13.76 10.20
CA PRO A 133 3.98 14.39 8.93
C PRO A 133 2.66 15.14 9.03
N VAL A 134 2.68 16.37 8.54
CA VAL A 134 1.50 17.21 8.30
C VAL A 134 1.46 17.54 6.83
N TRP A 135 0.31 17.30 6.19
CA TRP A 135 0.16 17.45 4.75
C TRP A 135 -0.57 18.73 4.42
N SER A 136 -0.13 19.43 3.38
CA SER A 136 -0.93 20.53 2.80
C SER A 136 -2.12 20.00 2.00
N ASP A 137 -3.13 20.85 1.81
CA ASP A 137 -4.31 20.52 1.00
C ASP A 137 -3.93 20.04 -0.40
N THR A 138 -3.02 20.75 -1.06
CA THR A 138 -2.59 20.45 -2.42
C THR A 138 -1.95 19.07 -2.50
N TYR A 139 -1.07 18.73 -1.56
CA TYR A 139 -0.41 17.42 -1.52
C TYR A 139 -1.41 16.30 -1.23
N PHE A 140 -2.33 16.51 -0.28
CA PHE A 140 -3.38 15.56 0.05
C PHE A 140 -4.28 15.27 -1.15
N PHE A 141 -4.91 16.28 -1.74
CA PHE A 141 -5.85 16.07 -2.86
C PHE A 141 -5.16 15.49 -4.08
N TYR A 142 -3.93 15.92 -4.39
CA TYR A 142 -3.15 15.39 -5.50
C TYR A 142 -2.97 13.87 -5.38
N LEU A 143 -2.39 13.41 -4.27
CA LEU A 143 -2.16 11.98 -4.07
C LEU A 143 -3.47 11.22 -3.87
N PHE A 144 -4.47 11.81 -3.19
CA PHE A 144 -5.73 11.16 -2.90
C PHE A 144 -6.43 10.77 -4.20
N PHE A 145 -6.56 11.71 -5.13
CA PHE A 145 -7.21 11.46 -6.41
C PHE A 145 -6.38 10.56 -7.33
N ILE A 146 -5.05 10.74 -7.38
CA ILE A 146 -4.17 9.87 -8.18
C ILE A 146 -4.28 8.42 -7.73
N THR A 147 -4.20 8.16 -6.42
CA THR A 147 -4.28 6.80 -5.89
C THR A 147 -5.71 6.23 -5.97
N LEU A 148 -6.73 7.07 -5.77
CA LEU A 148 -8.14 6.66 -5.87
C LEU A 148 -8.51 6.24 -7.30
N PHE A 149 -8.19 7.07 -8.30
CA PHE A 149 -8.67 6.87 -9.67
C PHE A 149 -7.76 5.98 -10.51
N ILE A 150 -6.45 5.92 -10.25
CA ILE A 150 -5.52 5.13 -11.08
C ILE A 150 -5.45 3.67 -10.61
N PRO A 151 -4.90 3.32 -9.43
CA PRO A 151 -4.86 1.93 -9.01
C PRO A 151 -6.11 1.46 -8.26
N ILE A 152 -6.69 2.25 -7.33
CA ILE A 152 -7.71 1.73 -6.40
C ILE A 152 -9.01 1.39 -7.11
N THR A 153 -9.63 2.37 -7.77
CA THR A 153 -10.93 2.21 -8.41
C THR A 153 -10.88 1.12 -9.48
N PRO A 154 -9.90 1.13 -10.42
CA PRO A 154 -9.78 0.07 -11.40
C PRO A 154 -9.49 -1.30 -10.78
N SER A 155 -8.67 -1.41 -9.73
CA SER A 155 -8.41 -2.70 -9.06
C SER A 155 -9.69 -3.31 -8.48
N ILE A 156 -10.51 -2.49 -7.81
CA ILE A 156 -11.77 -2.95 -7.20
C ILE A 156 -12.76 -3.35 -8.29
N VAL A 157 -12.95 -2.52 -9.32
CA VAL A 157 -13.83 -2.82 -10.46
C VAL A 157 -13.42 -4.12 -11.15
N MET A 158 -12.13 -4.29 -11.44
CA MET A 158 -11.61 -5.51 -12.06
C MET A 158 -11.76 -6.72 -11.15
N SER A 159 -11.54 -6.57 -9.84
CA SER A 159 -11.74 -7.65 -8.88
C SER A 159 -13.20 -8.11 -8.81
N ILE A 160 -14.16 -7.17 -8.80
CA ILE A 160 -15.60 -7.50 -8.84
C ILE A 160 -15.97 -8.16 -10.17
N LYS A 161 -15.44 -7.68 -11.29
CA LYS A 161 -15.67 -8.25 -12.61
C LYS A 161 -15.14 -9.70 -12.73
N ILE A 162 -13.98 -9.99 -12.16
CA ILE A 162 -13.46 -11.37 -12.09
C ILE A 162 -14.40 -12.23 -11.24
N TYR A 163 -14.83 -11.73 -10.09
CA TYR A 163 -15.73 -12.44 -9.18
C TYR A 163 -17.01 -12.94 -9.88
N THR A 164 -17.65 -12.09 -10.68
CA THR A 164 -18.91 -12.42 -11.37
C THR A 164 -18.73 -13.44 -12.49
N ARG A 165 -17.51 -13.60 -13.03
CA ARG A 165 -17.19 -14.54 -14.10
C ARG A 165 -16.76 -15.92 -13.61
N LEU A 166 -16.37 -16.05 -12.34
CA LEU A 166 -15.96 -17.33 -11.76
C LEU A 166 -17.16 -18.28 -11.63
N LYS A 167 -17.11 -19.45 -12.28
CA LYS A 167 -18.17 -20.48 -12.19
C LYS A 167 -18.04 -21.35 -10.94
N ASP A 168 -16.81 -21.67 -10.54
CA ASP A 168 -16.54 -22.54 -9.40
C ASP A 168 -16.76 -21.79 -8.07
N ASN A 169 -17.58 -22.37 -7.18
CA ASN A 169 -17.95 -21.77 -5.90
C ASN A 169 -16.77 -21.67 -4.92
N VAL A 170 -15.83 -22.61 -4.95
CA VAL A 170 -14.64 -22.61 -4.09
C VAL A 170 -13.70 -21.47 -4.51
N ILE A 171 -13.43 -21.33 -5.80
CA ILE A 171 -12.60 -20.25 -6.34
C ILE A 171 -13.28 -18.89 -6.11
N ARG A 172 -14.60 -18.82 -6.31
CA ARG A 172 -15.39 -17.60 -6.06
C ARG A 172 -15.31 -17.15 -4.59
N LYS A 173 -15.44 -18.08 -3.62
CA LYS A 173 -15.32 -17.77 -2.18
C LYS A 173 -13.93 -17.23 -1.84
N ARG A 174 -12.87 -17.86 -2.38
CA ARG A 174 -11.47 -17.42 -2.23
C ARG A 174 -11.22 -16.04 -2.81
N TRP A 175 -11.76 -15.78 -4.00
CA TRP A 175 -11.66 -14.48 -4.66
C TRP A 175 -12.38 -13.37 -3.90
N ARG A 176 -13.50 -13.68 -3.24
CA ARG A 176 -14.18 -12.73 -2.35
C ARG A 176 -13.27 -12.30 -1.20
N PHE A 177 -12.57 -13.23 -0.54
CA PHE A 177 -11.60 -12.88 0.50
C PHE A 177 -10.50 -11.98 -0.07
N PHE A 178 -9.95 -12.32 -1.23
CA PHE A 178 -8.95 -11.48 -1.89
C PHE A 178 -9.46 -10.06 -2.16
N THR A 179 -10.69 -9.92 -2.68
CA THR A 179 -11.32 -8.63 -2.95
C THR A 179 -11.50 -7.80 -1.68
N VAL A 180 -11.97 -8.41 -0.58
CA VAL A 180 -12.07 -7.74 0.72
C VAL A 180 -10.69 -7.32 1.23
N GLY A 181 -9.67 -8.15 1.02
CA GLY A 181 -8.29 -7.82 1.35
C GLY A 181 -7.76 -6.59 0.60
N ILE A 182 -8.07 -6.47 -0.70
CA ILE A 182 -7.77 -5.26 -1.48
C ILE A 182 -8.46 -4.05 -0.87
N ILE A 183 -9.75 -4.14 -0.58
CA ILE A 183 -10.52 -3.02 0.00
C ILE A 183 -9.89 -2.56 1.33
N PHE A 184 -9.50 -3.50 2.20
CA PHE A 184 -8.82 -3.16 3.45
C PHE A 184 -7.45 -2.50 3.22
N ALA A 185 -6.68 -2.96 2.23
CA ALA A 185 -5.42 -2.30 1.87
C ALA A 185 -5.64 -0.87 1.34
N CYS A 186 -6.67 -0.67 0.53
CA CYS A 186 -7.05 0.66 0.03
C CYS A 186 -7.50 1.59 1.17
N LEU A 187 -8.35 1.11 2.08
CA LEU A 187 -8.79 1.86 3.26
C LEU A 187 -7.61 2.21 4.17
N LEU A 188 -6.68 1.27 4.38
CA LEU A 188 -5.47 1.48 5.16
C LEU A 188 -4.66 2.65 4.61
N TYR A 189 -4.40 2.66 3.29
CA TYR A 189 -3.64 3.73 2.66
C TYR A 189 -4.41 5.07 2.73
N GLN A 190 -5.67 5.09 2.30
CA GLN A 190 -6.46 6.33 2.25
C GLN A 190 -6.68 6.94 3.64
N GLY A 191 -7.00 6.15 4.65
CA GLY A 191 -7.18 6.69 5.99
C GLY A 191 -5.87 7.14 6.64
N ALA A 192 -4.71 6.59 6.25
CA ALA A 192 -3.41 7.13 6.67
C ALA A 192 -3.19 8.54 6.09
N MET A 193 -3.56 8.76 4.82
CA MET A 193 -3.53 10.09 4.19
C MET A 193 -4.44 11.08 4.93
N VAL A 194 -5.67 10.67 5.23
CA VAL A 194 -6.63 11.48 6.01
C VAL A 194 -6.07 11.79 7.41
N SER A 195 -5.41 10.83 8.05
CA SER A 195 -4.79 11.01 9.37
C SER A 195 -3.64 12.03 9.38
N HIS A 196 -2.87 12.08 8.29
CA HIS A 196 -1.82 13.07 8.12
C HIS A 196 -2.37 14.45 7.76
N PHE A 197 -3.43 14.49 6.96
CA PHE A 197 -4.11 15.70 6.55
C PHE A 197 -4.85 16.40 7.70
N LEU A 198 -5.70 15.66 8.44
CA LEU A 198 -6.44 16.23 9.57
C LEU A 198 -5.53 16.67 10.71
N ASN A 199 -4.36 16.03 10.84
CA ASN A 199 -3.39 16.28 11.92
C ASN A 199 -3.99 16.23 13.35
N ASP A 200 -5.14 15.57 13.51
CA ASP A 200 -5.85 15.50 14.78
C ASP A 200 -5.31 14.36 15.65
N PRO A 201 -4.91 14.61 16.92
CA PRO A 201 -4.35 13.57 17.79
C PRO A 201 -5.31 12.43 18.11
N ILE A 202 -6.62 12.72 18.23
CA ILE A 202 -7.64 11.72 18.55
C ILE A 202 -7.83 10.79 17.35
N PHE A 203 -8.00 11.37 16.16
CA PHE A 203 -8.11 10.63 14.91
C PHE A 203 -6.88 9.78 14.66
N ARG A 204 -5.66 10.31 14.89
CA ARG A 204 -4.41 9.55 14.77
C ARG A 204 -4.35 8.35 15.69
N SER A 205 -4.79 8.52 16.94
CA SER A 205 -4.81 7.44 17.94
C SER A 205 -5.81 6.34 17.57
N LEU A 206 -7.02 6.72 17.16
CA LEU A 206 -8.02 5.78 16.66
C LEU A 206 -7.55 5.07 15.39
N TRP A 207 -6.95 5.81 14.46
CA TRP A 207 -6.45 5.27 13.21
C TRP A 207 -5.29 4.29 13.44
N ALA A 208 -4.42 4.52 14.42
CA ALA A 208 -3.37 3.57 14.78
C ALA A 208 -3.96 2.20 15.16
N ILE A 209 -5.03 2.18 15.95
CA ILE A 209 -5.73 0.94 16.34
C ILE A 209 -6.39 0.28 15.11
N ILE A 210 -7.15 1.05 14.33
CA ILE A 210 -7.85 0.54 13.13
C ILE A 210 -6.85 -0.01 12.11
N SER A 211 -5.76 0.73 11.86
CA SER A 211 -4.72 0.37 10.90
C SER A 211 -4.07 -0.97 11.25
N PHE A 212 -3.92 -1.29 12.54
CA PHE A 212 -3.38 -2.57 12.97
C PHE A 212 -4.22 -3.75 12.46
N PHE A 213 -5.53 -3.69 12.68
CA PHE A 213 -6.44 -4.72 12.19
C PHE A 213 -6.49 -4.74 10.66
N LEU A 214 -6.52 -3.57 10.01
CA LEU A 214 -6.55 -3.50 8.55
C LEU A 214 -5.29 -4.09 7.90
N VAL A 215 -4.10 -3.87 8.46
CA VAL A 215 -2.85 -4.48 7.96
C VAL A 215 -2.92 -5.99 8.04
N VAL A 216 -3.28 -6.54 9.21
CA VAL A 216 -3.33 -7.99 9.41
C VAL A 216 -4.40 -8.62 8.50
N LEU A 217 -5.61 -8.07 8.51
CA LEU A 217 -6.73 -8.61 7.74
C LEU A 217 -6.48 -8.50 6.23
N SER A 218 -6.02 -7.36 5.73
CA SER A 218 -5.70 -7.19 4.30
C SER A 218 -4.67 -8.22 3.85
N SER A 219 -3.57 -8.34 4.59
CA SER A 219 -2.46 -9.24 4.28
C SER A 219 -2.90 -10.70 4.25
N LEU A 220 -3.60 -11.15 5.30
CA LEU A 220 -4.05 -12.53 5.41
C LEU A 220 -5.14 -12.85 4.38
N PHE A 221 -6.09 -11.95 4.14
CA PHE A 221 -7.15 -12.17 3.16
C PHE A 221 -6.61 -12.21 1.73
N MET A 222 -5.64 -11.36 1.39
CA MET A 222 -4.99 -11.41 0.08
C MET A 222 -4.17 -12.70 -0.09
N TYR A 223 -3.41 -13.10 0.94
CA TYR A 223 -2.61 -14.32 0.90
C TYR A 223 -3.47 -15.59 0.87
N TYR A 224 -4.41 -15.78 1.79
CA TYR A 224 -5.25 -16.98 1.81
C TYR A 224 -6.32 -17.00 0.72
N GLY A 225 -6.76 -15.83 0.25
CA GLY A 225 -7.66 -15.72 -0.88
C GLY A 225 -7.01 -16.23 -2.16
N VAL A 226 -5.87 -15.67 -2.55
CA VAL A 226 -5.22 -16.05 -3.81
C VAL A 226 -3.76 -16.47 -3.63
N GLY A 227 -2.95 -15.74 -2.86
CA GLY A 227 -1.51 -15.96 -2.75
C GLY A 227 -1.06 -17.37 -2.35
N ARG A 228 -1.85 -18.11 -1.56
CA ARG A 228 -1.58 -19.49 -1.13
C ARG A 228 -1.82 -20.51 -2.25
N HIS A 229 -2.61 -20.18 -3.26
CA HIS A 229 -3.08 -21.10 -4.30
C HIS A 229 -2.56 -20.75 -5.70
N LEU A 230 -1.71 -19.73 -5.82
CA LEU A 230 -0.91 -19.43 -7.01
C LEU A 230 0.22 -20.45 -7.21
#